data_AF-A0A0R3UER2-F1
#
_entry.id   AF-A0A0R3UER2-F1
#
_cell.length_a   1.000
_cell.length_b   1.000
_cell.length_c   1.000
_cell.angle_alpha   90.00
_cell.angle_beta   90.00
_cell.angle_gamma   90.00
#
_symmetry.space_group_name_H-M   'P 1'
#
loop_
_entity.id
_entity.type
_entity.pdbx_description
1 polymer ?
#
loop_
_entity_poly.entity_id
_entity_poly.type
_entity_poly.pdbx_seq_one_letter_code
_entity_poly.pdbx_strand_id
1 'polypeptide(L)'
;MANESTSRTWRTYSPPSDTNGRSRHITRMASPIGERFECIECSGHSIPIVLEDPDALTRSTGSRMWRVFVTFCIVSGTSPWPLHVRFAKVAGASSRRGSGLFLVDVLDSARREARRRMLQSPCTRVDPSDPAFDVVADQMGVTWLVAEMLRKPRLQPVQLQIRLDGVSQTGHSGSHSLVDSRDLTGLGLQYCHARLCSLEQKAIARGLLGGNGDADEENARLVHSFYEIPSNRPSREVEEEVCAHLATFPEVLTHAYVKYEADGLLRYCSHLTGLVNRAWRFLPVLTAESENLALSRIAIFKMARNTLATCLAIIGAKPLSKL
;
A
#
# COMPACT_ATOMS: atom_id res chain seq x y z
N MET A 1 61.47 10.27 24.29
CA MET A 1 61.51 10.43 22.82
C MET A 1 60.54 9.39 22.27
N ALA A 2 59.46 9.66 21.54
CA ALA A 2 58.76 10.88 21.17
C ALA A 2 57.27 10.48 21.06
N ASN A 3 56.38 11.38 21.46
CA ASN A 3 54.93 11.27 21.39
C ASN A 3 54.51 11.70 19.97
N GLU A 4 54.07 10.79 19.11
CA GLU A 4 53.50 11.16 17.79
C GLU A 4 51.99 11.36 17.93
N SER A 5 51.62 12.60 18.25
CA SER A 5 50.27 13.12 18.10
C SER A 5 49.89 13.14 16.62
N THR A 6 49.12 12.16 16.17
CA THR A 6 48.46 12.23 14.85
C THR A 6 47.26 13.18 14.96
N SER A 7 47.51 14.48 14.78
CA SER A 7 46.46 15.47 14.58
C SER A 7 45.70 15.12 13.30
N ARG A 8 44.49 14.56 13.41
CA ARG A 8 43.55 14.52 12.29
C ARG A 8 43.13 15.96 12.00
N THR A 9 43.78 16.58 11.03
CA THR A 9 43.30 17.82 10.43
C THR A 9 41.98 17.53 9.73
N TRP A 10 40.87 17.89 10.36
CA TRP A 10 39.59 18.00 9.69
C TRP A 10 39.75 19.02 8.55
N ARG A 11 39.73 18.56 7.29
CA ARG A 11 39.54 19.51 6.18
C ARG A 11 38.17 20.14 6.39
N THR A 12 38.15 21.43 6.70
CA THR A 12 36.92 22.22 6.70
C THR A 12 36.32 22.18 5.30
N TYR A 13 35.32 21.33 5.09
CA TYR A 13 34.55 21.32 3.87
C TYR A 13 33.76 22.62 3.81
N SER A 14 34.21 23.57 2.99
CA SER A 14 33.43 24.77 2.68
C SER A 14 32.29 24.33 1.75
N PRO A 15 31.03 24.40 2.19
CA PRO A 15 29.95 23.93 1.35
C PRO A 15 29.83 24.76 0.07
N PRO A 16 29.39 24.18 -1.06
CA PRO A 16 29.28 24.92 -2.31
C PRO A 16 28.27 26.07 -2.19
N SER A 17 28.79 27.29 -2.22
CA SER A 17 28.04 28.55 -2.30
C SER A 17 28.02 29.05 -3.74
N ASP A 18 27.02 29.86 -4.06
CA ASP A 18 27.03 30.59 -5.32
C ASP A 18 28.00 31.78 -5.27
N THR A 19 28.29 32.41 -6.40
CA THR A 19 29.20 33.56 -6.51
C THR A 19 28.86 34.72 -5.56
N ASN A 20 27.60 34.80 -5.12
CA ASN A 20 27.10 35.77 -4.13
C ASN A 20 27.13 35.26 -2.68
N GLY A 21 27.88 34.20 -2.36
CA GLY A 21 27.97 33.61 -1.02
C GLY A 21 26.70 32.90 -0.55
N ARG A 22 25.66 32.77 -1.40
CA ARG A 22 24.40 32.10 -1.04
C ARG A 22 24.56 30.58 -1.14
N SER A 23 24.16 29.91 -0.07
CA SER A 23 24.14 28.44 0.00
C SER A 23 23.26 27.83 -1.10
N ARG A 24 23.85 26.97 -1.95
CA ARG A 24 23.15 26.28 -3.04
C ARG A 24 22.22 25.21 -2.48
N HIS A 25 21.22 24.80 -3.27
CA HIS A 25 20.22 23.79 -2.85
C HIS A 25 20.86 22.48 -2.34
N ILE A 26 22.01 22.08 -2.90
CA ILE A 26 22.76 20.90 -2.47
C ILE A 26 23.31 21.04 -1.04
N THR A 27 23.80 22.23 -0.70
CA THR A 27 24.30 22.57 0.64
C THR A 27 23.16 22.60 1.66
N ARG A 28 22.01 23.15 1.27
CA ARG A 28 20.82 23.18 2.12
C ARG A 28 20.21 21.79 2.36
N MET A 29 20.45 20.83 1.47
CA MET A 29 20.04 19.42 1.67
C MET A 29 21.03 18.66 2.56
N ALA A 30 22.32 18.99 2.53
CA ALA A 30 23.34 18.31 3.33
C ALA A 30 23.33 18.72 4.82
N SER A 31 23.01 19.99 5.14
CA SER A 31 23.04 20.52 6.51
C SER A 31 22.09 19.78 7.48
N PRO A 32 20.78 19.58 7.16
CA PRO A 32 19.85 18.91 8.06
C PRO A 32 20.13 17.41 8.19
N ILE A 33 20.75 16.81 7.17
CA ILE A 33 21.17 15.40 7.21
C ILE A 33 22.30 15.26 8.22
N GLY A 34 23.31 16.13 8.18
CA GLY A 34 24.41 16.16 9.17
C GLY A 34 23.92 16.36 10.61
N GLU A 35 23.06 17.36 10.85
CA GLU A 35 22.51 17.65 12.19
C GLU A 35 21.68 16.49 12.77
N ARG A 36 20.94 15.75 11.93
CA ARG A 36 20.15 14.58 12.36
C ARG A 36 21.02 13.39 12.76
N PHE A 37 22.22 13.25 12.21
CA PHE A 37 23.15 12.18 12.58
C PHE A 37 23.94 12.53 13.86
N GLU A 38 24.21 13.81 14.13
CA GLU A 38 24.87 14.24 15.38
C GLU A 38 23.93 14.17 16.60
N CYS A 39 22.61 14.30 16.43
CA CYS A 39 21.65 14.35 17.53
C CYS A 39 21.05 13.01 17.96
N ILE A 40 21.41 11.88 17.31
CA ILE A 40 20.61 10.65 17.40
C ILE A 40 21.49 9.42 17.72
N GLU A 41 21.59 9.06 18.99
CA GLU A 41 21.76 7.65 19.43
C GLU A 41 20.43 6.90 19.26
N CYS A 42 19.88 6.85 18.04
CA CYS A 42 18.72 6.01 17.74
C CYS A 42 19.03 5.06 16.59
N SER A 43 18.51 3.86 16.75
CA SER A 43 18.14 2.87 15.74
C SER A 43 17.17 3.39 14.65
N GLY A 44 17.06 4.71 14.47
CA GLY A 44 16.19 5.40 13.52
C GLY A 44 16.86 5.55 12.15
N HIS A 45 16.61 4.60 11.26
CA HIS A 45 17.06 4.66 9.87
C HIS A 45 16.34 5.79 9.10
N SER A 46 17.09 6.74 8.53
CA SER A 46 16.53 7.77 7.65
C SER A 46 16.55 7.32 6.19
N ILE A 47 15.37 7.17 5.58
CA ILE A 47 15.22 6.78 4.16
C ILE A 47 14.70 7.98 3.35
N PRO A 48 15.55 8.76 2.66
CA PRO A 48 15.10 9.79 1.73
C PRO A 48 14.43 9.18 0.48
N ILE A 49 13.19 9.57 0.22
CA ILE A 49 12.42 9.24 -0.99
C ILE A 49 12.47 10.44 -1.93
N VAL A 50 12.90 10.25 -3.18
CA VAL A 50 13.13 11.36 -4.13
C VAL A 50 12.66 11.01 -5.53
N LEU A 51 12.05 12.00 -6.18
CA LEU A 51 11.56 11.92 -7.54
C LEU A 51 12.72 11.86 -8.55
N GLU A 52 12.67 10.88 -9.45
CA GLU A 52 13.56 10.81 -10.60
C GLU A 52 12.87 11.14 -11.91
N ASP A 53 13.63 11.80 -12.78
CA ASP A 53 13.25 12.15 -14.14
C ASP A 53 14.00 11.21 -15.11
N PRO A 54 13.34 10.22 -15.72
CA PRO A 54 14.00 9.24 -16.57
C PRO A 54 14.64 9.86 -17.83
N ASP A 55 14.15 11.03 -18.29
CA ASP A 55 14.63 11.69 -19.51
C ASP A 55 15.77 12.71 -19.26
N ALA A 56 16.15 12.95 -18.00
CA ALA A 56 17.12 13.99 -17.64
C ALA A 56 18.49 13.39 -17.24
N LEU A 57 19.16 12.71 -18.16
CA LEU A 57 20.48 12.07 -17.95
C LEU A 57 21.62 13.02 -17.51
N THR A 58 21.41 14.33 -17.50
CA THR A 58 22.42 15.32 -17.08
C THR A 58 21.96 16.30 -16.00
N ARG A 59 20.68 16.28 -15.59
CA ARG A 59 20.08 17.25 -14.64
C ARG A 59 19.08 16.67 -13.65
N SER A 60 19.05 15.34 -13.46
CA SER A 60 18.08 14.72 -12.54
C SER A 60 18.42 14.99 -11.06
N THR A 61 17.38 15.03 -10.21
CA THR A 61 17.52 15.12 -8.75
C THR A 61 18.30 13.93 -8.18
N GLY A 62 18.23 12.77 -8.84
CA GLY A 62 19.03 11.58 -8.51
C GLY A 62 20.55 11.82 -8.60
N SER A 63 21.02 12.52 -9.64
CA SER A 63 22.44 12.90 -9.76
C SER A 63 22.88 13.91 -8.69
N ARG A 64 21.97 14.78 -8.22
CA ARG A 64 22.24 15.72 -7.13
C ARG A 64 22.34 14.99 -5.79
N MET A 65 21.43 14.04 -5.56
CA MET A 65 21.41 13.20 -4.37
C MET A 65 22.69 12.35 -4.31
N TRP A 66 23.08 11.68 -5.40
CA TRP A 66 24.36 10.95 -5.49
C TRP A 66 25.58 11.80 -5.11
N ARG A 67 25.60 13.08 -5.49
CA ARG A 67 26.68 14.01 -5.10
C ARG A 67 26.66 14.36 -3.61
N VAL A 68 25.48 14.48 -2.98
CA VAL A 68 25.36 14.63 -1.52
C VAL A 68 25.87 13.37 -0.81
N PHE A 69 25.47 12.21 -1.31
CA PHE A 69 25.88 10.89 -0.82
C PHE A 69 27.39 10.67 -0.83
N VAL A 70 28.03 10.88 -1.98
CA VAL A 70 29.49 10.72 -2.13
C VAL A 70 30.24 11.69 -1.21
N THR A 71 29.75 12.91 -1.05
CA THR A 71 30.37 13.90 -0.15
C THR A 71 30.29 13.46 1.31
N PHE A 72 29.19 12.83 1.74
CA PHE A 72 28.97 12.38 3.12
C PHE A 72 29.74 11.08 3.44
N CYS A 73 29.74 10.09 2.54
CA CYS A 73 30.45 8.81 2.76
C CYS A 73 31.97 8.99 2.89
N ILE A 74 32.55 10.04 2.31
CA ILE A 74 33.99 10.35 2.43
C ILE A 74 34.36 10.85 3.83
N VAL A 75 33.41 11.41 4.60
CA VAL A 75 33.67 12.05 5.89
C VAL A 75 33.55 11.08 7.07
N SER A 76 32.63 10.12 7.02
CA SER A 76 32.18 9.42 8.24
C SER A 76 32.75 8.02 8.44
N GLY A 77 33.42 7.41 7.44
CA GLY A 77 34.11 6.11 7.55
C GLY A 77 33.27 4.86 7.91
N THR A 78 32.04 5.01 8.41
CA THR A 78 31.24 3.92 8.96
C THR A 78 29.74 4.23 8.85
N SER A 79 29.15 4.10 7.66
CA SER A 79 27.72 3.76 7.50
C SER A 79 27.34 3.63 6.02
N PRO A 80 26.59 2.60 5.57
CA PRO A 80 26.06 2.49 4.20
C PRO A 80 24.85 3.42 3.94
N TRP A 81 24.69 4.48 4.74
CA TRP A 81 23.54 5.37 4.74
C TRP A 81 23.93 6.76 4.23
N PRO A 82 22.99 7.50 3.64
CA PRO A 82 21.53 7.24 3.52
C PRO A 82 21.03 6.14 2.53
N LEU A 83 19.73 5.80 2.55
CA LEU A 83 19.11 4.94 1.53
C LEU A 83 18.22 5.78 0.60
N HIS A 84 18.52 5.82 -0.69
CA HIS A 84 17.75 6.58 -1.67
C HIS A 84 16.72 5.72 -2.39
N VAL A 85 15.42 5.92 -2.09
CA VAL A 85 14.32 5.25 -2.78
C VAL A 85 13.80 6.15 -3.90
N ARG A 86 14.11 5.76 -5.12
CA ARG A 86 13.74 6.46 -6.37
C ARG A 86 12.31 6.13 -6.75
N PHE A 87 11.59 7.09 -7.33
CA PHE A 87 10.27 6.87 -7.95
C PHE A 87 10.09 7.72 -9.20
N ALA A 88 9.24 7.25 -10.12
CA ALA A 88 8.97 7.91 -11.38
C ALA A 88 7.91 9.01 -11.25
N LYS A 89 7.89 9.90 -12.24
CA LYS A 89 6.89 10.96 -12.34
C LYS A 89 5.49 10.43 -12.63
N VAL A 90 4.51 11.15 -12.11
CA VAL A 90 3.13 11.05 -12.57
C VAL A 90 3.03 11.74 -13.93
N ALA A 91 2.60 11.01 -14.95
CA ALA A 91 2.41 11.53 -16.30
C ALA A 91 1.10 12.33 -16.40
N GLY A 92 1.07 13.33 -17.28
CA GLY A 92 -0.15 14.10 -17.61
C GLY A 92 -0.25 15.49 -16.97
N ALA A 93 0.49 15.77 -15.89
CA ALA A 93 0.48 17.07 -15.23
C ALA A 93 1.43 18.08 -15.92
N SER A 94 0.92 19.22 -16.38
CA SER A 94 1.73 20.30 -16.98
C SER A 94 1.13 21.69 -16.78
N SER A 95 1.67 22.45 -15.81
CA SER A 95 1.21 23.83 -15.54
C SER A 95 1.39 24.77 -16.74
N ARG A 96 2.43 24.57 -17.56
CA ARG A 96 2.70 25.40 -18.75
C ARG A 96 1.73 25.16 -19.90
N ARG A 97 1.10 23.97 -19.97
CA ARG A 97 0.11 23.60 -20.99
C ARG A 97 -1.34 23.73 -20.49
N GLY A 98 -1.55 24.36 -19.32
CA GLY A 98 -2.87 24.47 -18.71
C GLY A 98 -3.42 23.15 -18.13
N SER A 99 -2.62 22.08 -18.12
CA SER A 99 -3.00 20.76 -17.57
C SER A 99 -2.36 20.51 -16.20
N GLY A 100 -2.14 21.56 -15.40
CA GLY A 100 -1.70 21.41 -14.01
C GLY A 100 -2.79 20.71 -13.20
N LEU A 101 -2.43 19.73 -12.39
CA LEU A 101 -3.35 19.02 -11.51
C LEU A 101 -3.02 19.39 -10.06
N PHE A 102 -3.99 19.95 -9.34
CA PHE A 102 -3.87 20.09 -7.89
C PHE A 102 -4.31 18.79 -7.22
N LEU A 103 -3.66 18.45 -6.09
CA LEU A 103 -4.00 17.24 -5.35
C LEU A 103 -5.46 17.27 -4.87
N VAL A 104 -5.98 18.44 -4.49
CA VAL A 104 -7.38 18.60 -4.09
C VAL A 104 -8.33 18.19 -5.23
N ASP A 105 -8.08 18.63 -6.46
CA ASP A 105 -8.91 18.29 -7.61
C ASP A 105 -8.88 16.78 -7.92
N VAL A 106 -7.70 16.18 -7.75
CA VAL A 106 -7.47 14.73 -7.92
C VAL A 106 -8.26 13.95 -6.87
N LEU A 107 -8.21 14.35 -5.60
CA LEU A 107 -8.94 13.72 -4.50
C LEU A 107 -10.45 13.89 -4.66
N ASP A 108 -10.92 15.09 -5.00
CA ASP A 108 -12.34 15.35 -5.24
C ASP A 108 -12.87 14.53 -6.42
N SER A 109 -12.07 14.37 -7.48
CA SER A 109 -12.42 13.53 -8.63
C SER A 109 -12.46 12.05 -8.24
N ALA A 110 -11.51 11.58 -7.42
CA ALA A 110 -11.51 10.22 -6.90
C ALA A 110 -12.74 9.95 -6.01
N ARG A 111 -13.11 10.90 -5.14
CA ARG A 111 -14.33 10.83 -4.32
C ARG A 111 -15.59 10.77 -5.18
N ARG A 112 -15.70 11.62 -6.22
CA ARG A 112 -16.84 11.59 -7.16
C ARG A 112 -16.97 10.24 -7.87
N GLU A 113 -15.86 9.70 -8.36
CA GLU A 113 -15.83 8.39 -9.04
C GLU A 113 -16.16 7.24 -8.08
N ALA A 114 -15.62 7.27 -6.85
CA ALA A 114 -15.95 6.30 -5.81
C ALA A 114 -17.44 6.34 -5.45
N ARG A 115 -18.00 7.54 -5.21
CA ARG A 115 -19.42 7.77 -5.00
C ARG A 115 -20.27 7.18 -6.13
N ARG A 116 -19.91 7.46 -7.39
CA ARG A 116 -20.62 6.92 -8.56
C ARG A 116 -20.62 5.39 -8.57
N ARG A 117 -19.48 4.75 -8.28
CA ARG A 117 -19.37 3.29 -8.24
C ARG A 117 -20.10 2.68 -7.05
N MET A 118 -20.11 3.34 -5.89
CA MET A 118 -20.88 2.91 -4.72
C MET A 118 -22.39 2.90 -5.01
N LEU A 119 -22.90 3.94 -5.69
CA LEU A 119 -24.33 4.01 -6.07
C LEU A 119 -24.74 2.93 -7.09
N GLN A 120 -23.81 2.50 -7.95
CA GLN A 120 -24.07 1.46 -8.95
C GLN A 120 -23.87 0.03 -8.41
N SER A 121 -23.20 -0.10 -7.27
CA SER A 121 -22.83 -1.39 -6.70
C SER A 121 -24.01 -1.99 -5.91
N PRO A 122 -24.44 -3.22 -6.23
CA PRO A 122 -25.48 -3.90 -5.45
C PRO A 122 -24.97 -4.35 -4.07
N CYS A 123 -23.66 -4.25 -3.81
CA CYS A 123 -23.03 -4.67 -2.57
C CYS A 123 -22.92 -3.56 -1.52
N THR A 124 -23.22 -2.31 -1.89
CA THR A 124 -23.21 -1.16 -0.97
C THR A 124 -24.39 -1.24 -0.02
N ARG A 125 -24.12 -1.20 1.29
CA ARG A 125 -25.13 -1.24 2.37
C ARG A 125 -25.19 0.05 3.17
N VAL A 126 -24.34 1.03 2.88
CA VAL A 126 -24.46 2.39 3.43
C VAL A 126 -25.52 3.16 2.64
N ASP A 127 -26.46 3.79 3.35
CA ASP A 127 -27.55 4.56 2.74
C ASP A 127 -27.00 5.85 2.09
N PRO A 128 -27.33 6.16 0.83
CA PRO A 128 -26.91 7.40 0.17
C PRO A 128 -27.36 8.69 0.86
N SER A 129 -28.38 8.65 1.70
CA SER A 129 -28.88 9.78 2.50
C SER A 129 -28.13 9.97 3.82
N ASP A 130 -27.37 8.96 4.28
CA ASP A 130 -26.56 9.04 5.48
C ASP A 130 -25.31 9.91 5.23
N PRO A 131 -25.00 10.91 6.07
CA PRO A 131 -23.75 11.68 5.95
C PRO A 131 -22.49 10.80 5.98
N ALA A 132 -22.55 9.60 6.58
CA ALA A 132 -21.46 8.64 6.56
C ALA A 132 -21.13 8.15 5.14
N PHE A 133 -22.09 8.18 4.19
CA PHE A 133 -21.88 7.75 2.81
C PHE A 133 -20.76 8.55 2.13
N ASP A 134 -20.74 9.86 2.33
CA ASP A 134 -19.76 10.75 1.75
C ASP A 134 -18.35 10.52 2.32
N VAL A 135 -18.25 10.22 3.63
CA VAL A 135 -17.00 9.85 4.29
C VAL A 135 -16.47 8.52 3.77
N VAL A 136 -17.35 7.55 3.58
CA VAL A 136 -17.01 6.24 2.99
C VAL A 136 -16.56 6.40 1.54
N ALA A 137 -17.25 7.23 0.75
CA ALA A 137 -16.88 7.51 -0.63
C ALA A 137 -15.51 8.19 -0.74
N ASP A 138 -15.19 9.10 0.17
CA ASP A 138 -13.87 9.72 0.24
C ASP A 138 -12.78 8.69 0.53
N GLN A 139 -12.97 7.84 1.54
CA GLN A 139 -12.01 6.78 1.87
C GLN A 139 -11.85 5.75 0.73
N MET A 140 -12.94 5.43 0.03
CA MET A 140 -12.94 4.58 -1.16
C MET A 140 -12.15 5.23 -2.30
N GLY A 141 -12.32 6.53 -2.52
CA GLY A 141 -11.57 7.32 -3.50
C GLY A 141 -10.07 7.34 -3.22
N VAL A 142 -9.69 7.61 -1.96
CA VAL A 142 -8.29 7.55 -1.52
C VAL A 142 -7.70 6.15 -1.72
N THR A 143 -8.43 5.10 -1.32
CA THR A 143 -7.96 3.71 -1.48
C THR A 143 -7.74 3.37 -2.95
N TRP A 144 -8.65 3.80 -3.82
CA TRP A 144 -8.52 3.60 -5.26
C TRP A 144 -7.29 4.32 -5.82
N LEU A 145 -7.07 5.57 -5.45
CA LEU A 145 -5.94 6.36 -5.91
C LEU A 145 -4.60 5.76 -5.46
N VAL A 146 -4.49 5.41 -4.18
CA VAL A 146 -3.31 4.75 -3.59
C VAL A 146 -3.02 3.43 -4.31
N ALA A 147 -4.05 2.61 -4.53
CA ALA A 147 -3.89 1.36 -5.25
C ALA A 147 -3.38 1.60 -6.68
N GLU A 148 -3.90 2.59 -7.40
CA GLU A 148 -3.43 2.89 -8.76
C GLU A 148 -1.98 3.41 -8.78
N MET A 149 -1.60 4.24 -7.81
CA MET A 149 -0.24 4.76 -7.70
C MET A 149 0.79 3.68 -7.40
N LEU A 150 0.42 2.67 -6.62
CA LEU A 150 1.32 1.61 -6.17
C LEU A 150 1.24 0.33 -7.02
N ARG A 151 0.33 0.27 -8.01
CA ARG A 151 0.04 -0.95 -8.81
C ARG A 151 1.22 -1.40 -9.67
N LYS A 152 2.10 -0.47 -10.03
CA LYS A 152 3.27 -0.71 -10.87
C LYS A 152 4.55 -0.49 -10.06
N PRO A 153 5.68 -1.09 -10.47
CA PRO A 153 6.97 -0.80 -9.86
C PRO A 153 7.23 0.71 -9.82
N ARG A 154 7.78 1.21 -8.71
CA ARG A 154 7.91 2.65 -8.42
C ARG A 154 8.64 3.45 -9.49
N LEU A 155 9.53 2.81 -10.26
CA LEU A 155 10.30 3.43 -11.35
C LEU A 155 9.52 3.51 -12.67
N GLN A 156 8.33 2.94 -12.75
CA GLN A 156 7.44 3.09 -13.90
C GLN A 156 6.55 4.33 -13.71
N PRO A 157 6.41 5.19 -14.73
CA PRO A 157 5.51 6.33 -14.65
C PRO A 157 4.05 5.91 -14.38
N VAL A 158 3.42 6.59 -13.44
CA VAL A 158 1.99 6.43 -13.15
C VAL A 158 1.19 7.31 -14.11
N GLN A 159 0.22 6.73 -14.81
CA GLN A 159 -0.71 7.48 -15.66
C GLN A 159 -2.05 7.57 -14.94
N LEU A 160 -2.36 8.74 -14.38
CA LEU A 160 -3.63 8.98 -13.73
C LEU A 160 -4.72 9.20 -14.78
N GLN A 161 -5.50 8.16 -15.06
CA GLN A 161 -6.71 8.24 -15.88
C GLN A 161 -7.87 8.82 -15.07
N ILE A 162 -7.71 10.06 -14.59
CA ILE A 162 -8.76 10.78 -13.85
C ILE A 162 -9.46 11.71 -14.84
N ARG A 163 -10.76 11.50 -15.03
CA ARG A 163 -11.63 12.43 -15.74
C ARG A 163 -11.92 13.61 -14.80
N LEU A 164 -11.18 14.70 -14.97
CA LEU A 164 -11.56 15.98 -14.38
C LEU A 164 -12.58 16.65 -15.31
N ASP A 165 -13.66 17.17 -14.74
CA ASP A 165 -14.65 17.94 -15.47
C ASP A 165 -13.94 19.14 -16.15
N GLY A 166 -13.96 19.17 -17.48
CA GLY A 166 -13.38 20.26 -18.29
C GLY A 166 -11.94 20.10 -18.76
N VAL A 167 -11.21 19.04 -18.38
CA VAL A 167 -9.84 18.77 -18.89
C VAL A 167 -9.83 17.46 -19.68
N SER A 168 -10.02 17.58 -21.00
CA SER A 168 -9.75 16.46 -21.92
C SER A 168 -8.26 16.17 -21.91
N GLN A 169 -7.84 15.13 -21.18
CA GLN A 169 -6.51 14.57 -21.37
C GLN A 169 -6.45 13.96 -22.78
N THR A 170 -5.77 14.63 -23.70
CA THR A 170 -5.41 14.10 -25.02
C THR A 170 -4.30 13.06 -24.86
N GLY A 171 -4.65 11.91 -24.29
CA GLY A 171 -3.86 10.70 -24.29
C GLY A 171 -4.58 9.67 -25.14
N HIS A 172 -3.89 9.11 -26.12
CA HIS A 172 -4.41 8.15 -27.09
C HIS A 172 -5.34 7.15 -26.41
N SER A 173 -6.55 7.03 -26.97
CA SER A 173 -7.56 6.03 -26.63
C SER A 173 -7.04 4.65 -27.07
N GLY A 174 -5.96 4.19 -26.44
CA GLY A 174 -5.54 2.81 -26.44
C GLY A 174 -6.56 2.05 -25.62
N SER A 175 -7.30 1.19 -26.30
CA SER A 175 -8.26 0.23 -25.78
C SER A 175 -7.66 -0.62 -24.65
N HIS A 176 -7.58 -0.08 -23.44
CA HIS A 176 -7.69 -0.86 -22.22
C HIS A 176 -9.01 -0.48 -21.60
N SER A 177 -10.00 -1.29 -21.97
CA SER A 177 -11.32 -1.26 -21.38
C SER A 177 -11.19 -1.19 -19.85
N LEU A 178 -11.64 -0.08 -19.26
CA LEU A 178 -11.85 0.06 -17.81
C LEU A 178 -12.81 -1.04 -17.25
N VAL A 179 -13.41 -1.82 -18.14
CA VAL A 179 -14.35 -2.91 -17.87
C VAL A 179 -13.64 -4.26 -17.62
N ASP A 180 -12.35 -4.40 -17.96
CA ASP A 180 -11.61 -5.68 -17.87
C ASP A 180 -10.68 -5.80 -16.64
N SER A 181 -10.51 -4.75 -15.86
CA SER A 181 -9.65 -4.73 -14.65
C SER A 181 -10.47 -4.64 -13.36
N ARG A 182 -11.64 -5.29 -13.34
CA ARG A 182 -12.56 -5.32 -12.17
C ARG A 182 -11.89 -5.82 -10.88
N ASP A 183 -10.81 -6.59 -11.00
CA ASP A 183 -10.21 -7.30 -9.87
C ASP A 183 -8.95 -6.64 -9.29
N LEU A 184 -8.45 -5.56 -9.90
CA LEU A 184 -7.25 -4.84 -9.45
C LEU A 184 -7.56 -3.47 -8.81
N THR A 185 -8.83 -3.11 -8.68
CA THR A 185 -9.22 -1.81 -8.13
C THR A 185 -9.09 -1.81 -6.61
N GLY A 186 -8.51 -0.75 -6.02
CA GLY A 186 -8.52 -0.53 -4.56
C GLY A 186 -9.91 -0.67 -3.92
N LEU A 187 -10.97 -0.41 -4.71
CA LEU A 187 -12.37 -0.60 -4.32
C LEU A 187 -12.72 -2.09 -4.13
N GLY A 188 -12.26 -2.97 -5.02
CA GLY A 188 -12.52 -4.41 -4.92
C GLY A 188 -11.95 -5.00 -3.63
N LEU A 189 -10.76 -4.56 -3.22
CA LEU A 189 -10.15 -4.95 -1.94
C LEU A 189 -11.04 -4.52 -0.76
N GLN A 190 -11.54 -3.28 -0.76
CA GLN A 190 -12.40 -2.75 0.29
C GLN A 190 -13.74 -3.49 0.36
N TYR A 191 -14.39 -3.77 -0.78
CA TYR A 191 -15.62 -4.57 -0.82
C TYR A 191 -15.40 -5.98 -0.29
N CYS A 192 -14.30 -6.63 -0.68
CA CYS A 192 -13.94 -7.95 -0.20
C CYS A 192 -13.76 -7.94 1.34
N HIS A 193 -12.97 -7.00 1.85
CA HIS A 193 -12.74 -6.83 3.27
C HIS A 193 -14.05 -6.58 4.05
N ALA A 194 -14.87 -5.60 3.64
CA ALA A 194 -16.14 -5.29 4.29
C ALA A 194 -17.14 -6.45 4.26
N ARG A 195 -17.12 -7.25 3.18
CA ARG A 195 -17.94 -8.46 3.05
C ARG A 195 -17.52 -9.53 4.06
N LEU A 196 -16.22 -9.71 4.28
CA LEU A 196 -15.69 -10.62 5.29
C LEU A 196 -15.99 -10.12 6.72
N CYS A 197 -15.89 -8.82 6.99
CA CYS A 197 -16.36 -8.22 8.25
C CYS A 197 -17.84 -8.54 8.51
N SER A 198 -18.68 -8.39 7.48
CA SER A 198 -20.11 -8.71 7.57
C SER A 198 -20.36 -10.20 7.82
N LEU A 199 -19.51 -11.10 7.31
CA LEU A 199 -19.61 -12.54 7.55
C LEU A 199 -19.31 -12.88 9.01
N GLU A 200 -18.23 -12.32 9.54
CA GLU A 200 -17.83 -12.51 10.95
C GLU A 200 -18.91 -12.01 11.90
N GLN A 201 -19.47 -10.82 11.66
CA GLN A 201 -20.59 -10.29 12.44
C GLN A 201 -21.81 -11.24 12.44
N LYS A 202 -22.13 -11.84 11.29
CA LYS A 202 -23.22 -12.82 11.19
C LYS A 202 -22.89 -14.14 11.89
N ALA A 203 -21.64 -14.57 11.87
CA ALA A 203 -21.19 -15.76 12.60
C ALA A 203 -21.29 -15.55 14.11
N ILE A 204 -20.87 -14.38 14.62
CA ILE A 204 -21.05 -13.98 16.02
C ILE A 204 -22.52 -13.96 16.40
N ALA A 205 -23.38 -13.34 15.57
CA ALA A 205 -24.83 -13.28 15.84
C ALA A 205 -25.52 -14.66 15.88
N ARG A 206 -24.94 -15.68 15.23
CA ARG A 206 -25.41 -17.08 15.29
C ARG A 206 -24.79 -17.89 16.42
N GLY A 207 -23.93 -17.28 17.24
CA GLY A 207 -23.20 -17.98 18.31
C GLY A 207 -22.04 -18.85 17.82
N LEU A 208 -21.67 -18.78 16.54
CA LEU A 208 -20.56 -19.56 15.98
C LEU A 208 -19.19 -19.03 16.44
N LEU A 209 -19.10 -17.73 16.73
CA LEU A 209 -17.90 -17.06 17.24
C LEU A 209 -18.22 -16.34 18.56
N GLY A 210 -17.24 -16.27 19.45
CA GLY A 210 -17.37 -15.61 20.74
C GLY A 210 -17.09 -14.12 20.58
N GLY A 211 -18.12 -13.30 20.38
CA GLY A 211 -17.96 -11.87 20.08
C GLY A 211 -17.13 -11.05 21.09
N ASN A 212 -17.11 -11.46 22.36
CA ASN A 212 -16.33 -10.85 23.45
C ASN A 212 -15.46 -11.89 24.20
N GLY A 213 -15.21 -13.05 23.58
CA GLY A 213 -14.43 -14.12 24.21
C GLY A 213 -12.94 -13.83 24.22
N ASP A 214 -12.17 -14.66 24.93
CA ASP A 214 -10.71 -14.67 24.80
C ASP A 214 -10.34 -15.02 23.34
N ALA A 215 -9.59 -14.12 22.70
CA ALA A 215 -9.18 -14.29 21.31
C ALA A 215 -8.27 -15.51 21.12
N ASP A 216 -7.48 -15.86 22.15
CA ASP A 216 -6.57 -17.01 22.09
C ASP A 216 -7.35 -18.32 22.19
N GLU A 217 -8.37 -18.39 23.05
CA GLU A 217 -9.27 -19.54 23.14
C GLU A 217 -10.08 -19.73 21.85
N GLU A 218 -10.62 -18.64 21.28
CA GLU A 218 -11.32 -18.71 19.99
C GLU A 218 -10.39 -19.21 18.87
N ASN A 219 -9.17 -18.67 18.80
CA ASN A 219 -8.19 -19.11 17.81
C ASN A 219 -7.81 -20.59 17.99
N ALA A 220 -7.61 -21.05 19.23
CA ALA A 220 -7.35 -22.45 19.53
C ALA A 220 -8.50 -23.35 19.06
N ARG A 221 -9.75 -22.95 19.30
CA ARG A 221 -10.94 -23.67 18.83
C ARG A 221 -11.01 -23.73 17.30
N LEU A 222 -10.76 -22.61 16.62
CA LEU A 222 -10.76 -22.56 15.15
C LEU A 222 -9.68 -23.46 14.54
N VAL A 223 -8.48 -23.46 15.12
CA VAL A 223 -7.37 -24.33 14.70
C VAL A 223 -7.72 -25.79 14.95
N HIS A 224 -8.28 -26.13 16.11
CA HIS A 224 -8.71 -27.49 16.41
C HIS A 224 -9.75 -28.00 15.41
N SER A 225 -10.82 -27.22 15.18
CA SER A 225 -11.86 -27.57 14.19
C SER A 225 -11.31 -27.69 12.77
N PHE A 226 -10.22 -27.01 12.43
CA PHE A 226 -9.59 -27.14 11.12
C PHE A 226 -8.98 -28.54 10.90
N TYR A 227 -8.38 -29.14 11.93
CA TYR A 227 -7.74 -30.46 11.85
C TYR A 227 -8.73 -31.63 12.00
N GLU A 228 -9.89 -31.42 12.62
CA GLU A 228 -10.91 -32.47 12.81
C GLU A 228 -11.70 -32.82 11.54
N ILE A 229 -11.64 -31.99 10.50
CA ILE A 229 -12.49 -32.17 9.31
C ILE A 229 -11.92 -33.26 8.40
N PRO A 230 -12.75 -34.19 7.91
CA PRO A 230 -12.32 -35.24 7.00
C PRO A 230 -11.57 -34.70 5.77
N SER A 231 -10.44 -35.32 5.45
CA SER A 231 -9.61 -34.97 4.30
C SER A 231 -10.25 -35.30 2.94
N ASN A 232 -11.30 -36.11 2.92
CA ASN A 232 -12.06 -36.45 1.71
C ASN A 232 -13.35 -35.63 1.66
N ARG A 233 -13.24 -34.39 1.17
CA ARG A 233 -14.38 -33.47 0.99
C ARG A 233 -14.24 -32.67 -0.30
N PRO A 234 -15.33 -32.35 -1.00
CA PRO A 234 -15.28 -31.63 -2.28
C PRO A 234 -14.79 -30.19 -2.15
N SER A 235 -14.88 -29.59 -0.95
CA SER A 235 -14.45 -28.21 -0.69
C SER A 235 -12.95 -28.07 -0.42
N ARG A 236 -12.23 -29.18 -0.27
CA ARG A 236 -10.84 -29.19 0.19
C ARG A 236 -9.90 -28.40 -0.71
N GLU A 237 -10.00 -28.59 -2.02
CA GLU A 237 -9.12 -27.92 -2.99
C GLU A 237 -9.24 -26.40 -2.89
N VAL A 238 -10.45 -25.87 -2.75
CA VAL A 238 -10.73 -24.42 -2.64
C VAL A 238 -10.21 -23.87 -1.30
N GLU A 239 -10.37 -24.63 -0.22
CA GLU A 239 -9.85 -24.26 1.10
C GLU A 239 -8.32 -24.23 1.11
N GLU A 240 -7.68 -25.26 0.57
CA GLU A 240 -6.22 -25.37 0.44
C GLU A 240 -5.65 -24.28 -0.48
N GLU A 241 -6.32 -23.92 -1.58
CA GLU A 241 -5.91 -22.84 -2.49
C GLU A 241 -5.83 -21.49 -1.75
N VAL A 242 -6.85 -21.14 -0.96
CA VAL A 242 -6.86 -19.89 -0.17
C VAL A 242 -5.80 -19.94 0.94
N CYS A 243 -5.70 -21.05 1.67
CA CYS A 243 -4.72 -21.22 2.75
C CYS A 243 -3.27 -21.16 2.24
N ALA A 244 -2.98 -21.81 1.12
CA ALA A 244 -1.66 -21.77 0.49
C ALA A 244 -1.29 -20.34 0.11
N HIS A 245 -2.22 -19.57 -0.48
CA HIS A 245 -1.97 -18.16 -0.79
C HIS A 245 -1.78 -17.32 0.48
N LEU A 246 -2.60 -17.52 1.53
CA LEU A 246 -2.43 -16.83 2.81
C LEU A 246 -1.06 -17.10 3.44
N ALA A 247 -0.55 -18.33 3.35
CA ALA A 247 0.75 -18.71 3.90
C ALA A 247 1.94 -17.98 3.25
N THR A 248 1.79 -17.48 2.01
CA THR A 248 2.84 -16.70 1.32
C THR A 248 2.97 -15.26 1.81
N PHE A 249 2.03 -14.76 2.64
CA PHE A 249 1.99 -13.37 3.06
C PHE A 249 3.30 -12.85 3.70
N PRO A 250 3.95 -13.58 4.64
CA PRO A 250 5.20 -13.11 5.24
C PRO A 250 6.34 -12.95 4.23
N GLU A 251 6.41 -13.83 3.22
CA GLU A 251 7.39 -13.75 2.14
C GLU A 251 7.13 -12.51 1.26
N VAL A 252 5.87 -12.24 0.93
CA VAL A 252 5.47 -11.05 0.16
C VAL A 252 5.85 -9.77 0.90
N LEU A 253 5.62 -9.70 2.22
CA LEU A 253 6.02 -8.56 3.05
C LEU A 253 7.54 -8.39 3.07
N THR A 254 8.28 -9.49 3.23
CA THR A 254 9.74 -9.48 3.21
C THR A 254 10.27 -8.97 1.87
N HIS A 255 9.70 -9.45 0.77
CA HIS A 255 10.08 -9.02 -0.57
C HIS A 255 9.76 -7.54 -0.79
N ALA A 256 8.58 -7.07 -0.39
CA ALA A 256 8.20 -5.66 -0.48
C ALA A 256 9.14 -4.76 0.33
N TYR A 257 9.52 -5.18 1.54
CA TYR A 257 10.46 -4.47 2.40
C TYR A 257 11.88 -4.41 1.78
N VAL A 258 12.41 -5.55 1.34
CA VAL A 258 13.78 -5.63 0.78
C VAL A 258 13.89 -4.86 -0.53
N LYS A 259 12.87 -4.91 -1.39
CA LYS A 259 12.87 -4.25 -2.70
C LYS A 259 12.43 -2.79 -2.65
N TYR A 260 11.76 -2.38 -1.57
CA TYR A 260 11.03 -1.12 -1.47
C TYR A 260 10.01 -0.96 -2.60
N GLU A 261 9.25 -2.02 -2.86
CA GLU A 261 8.22 -2.08 -3.92
C GLU A 261 6.89 -2.54 -3.36
N ALA A 262 5.83 -1.77 -3.61
CA ALA A 262 4.47 -2.08 -3.16
C ALA A 262 3.64 -2.87 -4.18
N ASP A 263 4.08 -2.95 -5.45
CA ASP A 263 3.34 -3.63 -6.52
C ASP A 263 3.10 -5.11 -6.21
N GLY A 264 4.10 -5.78 -5.63
CA GLY A 264 4.02 -7.18 -5.23
C GLY A 264 2.94 -7.43 -4.18
N LEU A 265 2.79 -6.50 -3.23
CA LEU A 265 1.75 -6.55 -2.21
C LEU A 265 0.36 -6.36 -2.82
N LEU A 266 0.19 -5.44 -3.77
CA LEU A 266 -1.10 -5.24 -4.44
C LEU A 266 -1.48 -6.42 -5.34
N ARG A 267 -0.51 -7.01 -6.05
CA ARG A 267 -0.73 -8.26 -6.81
C ARG A 267 -1.18 -9.40 -5.89
N TYR A 268 -0.52 -9.55 -4.75
CA TYR A 268 -0.91 -10.50 -3.71
C TYR A 268 -2.36 -10.28 -3.24
N CYS A 269 -2.73 -9.03 -2.94
CA CYS A 269 -4.08 -8.70 -2.48
C CYS A 269 -5.17 -8.94 -3.54
N SER A 270 -4.88 -8.64 -4.80
CA SER A 270 -5.79 -8.90 -5.91
C SER A 270 -6.02 -10.40 -6.09
N HIS A 271 -4.95 -11.21 -6.05
CA HIS A 271 -5.08 -12.66 -6.12
C HIS A 271 -5.88 -13.20 -4.93
N LEU A 272 -5.58 -12.76 -3.70
CA LEU A 272 -6.34 -13.14 -2.50
C LEU A 272 -7.83 -12.77 -2.63
N THR A 273 -8.14 -11.58 -3.15
CA THR A 273 -9.51 -11.13 -3.38
C THR A 273 -10.24 -12.04 -4.38
N GLY A 274 -9.58 -12.42 -5.47
CA GLY A 274 -10.11 -13.37 -6.44
C GLY A 274 -10.40 -14.75 -5.82
N LEU A 275 -9.44 -15.28 -5.05
CA LEU A 275 -9.58 -16.55 -4.34
C LEU A 275 -10.72 -16.53 -3.33
N VAL A 276 -10.82 -15.46 -2.52
CA VAL A 276 -11.92 -15.28 -1.56
C VAL A 276 -13.27 -15.19 -2.27
N ASN A 277 -13.37 -14.45 -3.38
CA ASN A 277 -14.61 -14.33 -4.13
C ASN A 277 -15.06 -15.66 -4.76
N ARG A 278 -14.11 -16.50 -5.17
CA ARG A 278 -14.37 -17.88 -5.62
C ARG A 278 -14.82 -18.74 -4.43
N ALA A 279 -14.03 -18.77 -3.37
CA ALA A 279 -14.30 -19.52 -2.15
C ALA A 279 -15.66 -19.17 -1.54
N TRP A 280 -16.07 -17.90 -1.57
CA TRP A 280 -17.38 -17.46 -1.08
C TRP A 280 -18.55 -18.21 -1.73
N ARG A 281 -18.43 -18.58 -3.02
CA ARG A 281 -19.50 -19.29 -3.75
C ARG A 281 -19.58 -20.77 -3.37
N PHE A 282 -18.45 -21.37 -3.00
CA PHE A 282 -18.32 -22.81 -2.77
C PHE A 282 -18.25 -23.21 -1.29
N LEU A 283 -17.91 -22.27 -0.40
CA LEU A 283 -17.70 -22.51 1.02
C LEU A 283 -18.78 -21.79 1.86
N PRO A 284 -20.01 -22.33 1.92
CA PRO A 284 -21.03 -21.76 2.81
C PRO A 284 -20.58 -21.93 4.26
N VAL A 285 -20.49 -20.82 4.99
CA VAL A 285 -20.18 -20.82 6.43
C VAL A 285 -21.46 -20.96 7.25
N LEU A 286 -22.41 -20.05 7.06
CA LEU A 286 -23.60 -19.96 7.90
C LEU A 286 -24.57 -21.14 7.68
N THR A 287 -24.51 -21.78 6.52
CA THR A 287 -25.35 -22.93 6.14
C THR A 287 -24.51 -24.19 5.93
N ALA A 288 -23.37 -24.30 6.62
CA ALA A 288 -22.55 -25.50 6.57
C ALA A 288 -23.29 -26.69 7.21
N GLU A 289 -22.95 -27.90 6.79
CA GLU A 289 -23.58 -29.15 7.24
C GLU A 289 -23.24 -29.49 8.70
N SER A 290 -22.06 -29.10 9.17
CA SER A 290 -21.60 -29.32 10.53
C SER A 290 -20.98 -28.05 11.11
N GLU A 291 -21.02 -27.94 12.44
CA GLU A 291 -20.43 -26.81 13.17
C GLU A 291 -18.91 -26.75 12.96
N ASN A 292 -18.22 -27.90 13.04
CA ASN A 292 -16.78 -27.97 12.77
C ASN A 292 -16.43 -27.47 11.36
N LEU A 293 -17.24 -27.81 10.35
CA LEU A 293 -17.03 -27.32 8.99
C LEU A 293 -17.29 -25.81 8.87
N ALA A 294 -18.31 -25.30 9.57
CA ALA A 294 -18.55 -23.85 9.66
C ALA A 294 -17.36 -23.13 10.32
N LEU A 295 -16.84 -23.68 11.43
CA LEU A 295 -15.71 -23.15 12.20
C LEU A 295 -14.42 -23.11 11.37
N SER A 296 -14.10 -24.16 10.63
CA SER A 296 -12.93 -24.15 9.74
C SER A 296 -13.06 -23.13 8.61
N ARG A 297 -14.22 -23.09 7.94
CA ARG A 297 -14.43 -22.12 6.84
C ARG A 297 -14.39 -20.67 7.33
N ILE A 298 -15.00 -20.38 8.49
CA ILE A 298 -14.90 -19.03 9.06
C ILE A 298 -13.48 -18.69 9.49
N ALA A 299 -12.67 -19.66 9.93
CA ALA A 299 -11.25 -19.44 10.23
C ALA A 299 -10.49 -18.93 8.99
N ILE A 300 -10.66 -19.60 7.85
CA ILE A 300 -10.05 -19.19 6.57
C ILE A 300 -10.47 -17.76 6.18
N PHE A 301 -11.77 -17.46 6.25
CA PHE A 301 -12.29 -16.13 5.90
C PHE A 301 -11.86 -15.05 6.89
N LYS A 302 -11.74 -15.38 8.18
CA LYS A 302 -11.24 -14.47 9.23
C LYS A 302 -9.75 -14.17 9.02
N MET A 303 -8.94 -15.18 8.68
CA MET A 303 -7.54 -14.98 8.29
C MET A 303 -7.44 -14.07 7.06
N ALA A 304 -8.21 -14.34 6.01
CA ALA A 304 -8.22 -13.50 4.81
C ALA A 304 -8.64 -12.05 5.11
N ARG A 305 -9.62 -11.85 6.01
CA ARG A 305 -10.03 -10.51 6.46
C ARG A 305 -8.88 -9.77 7.13
N ASN A 306 -8.22 -10.40 8.09
CA ASN A 306 -7.12 -9.80 8.84
C ASN A 306 -5.93 -9.48 7.92
N THR A 307 -5.60 -10.39 7.00
CA THR A 307 -4.55 -10.16 6.00
C THR A 307 -4.89 -8.98 5.10
N LEU A 308 -6.10 -8.91 4.54
CA LEU A 308 -6.52 -7.77 3.71
C LEU A 308 -6.54 -6.45 4.49
N ALA A 309 -6.99 -6.46 5.75
CA ALA A 309 -6.95 -5.28 6.63
C ALA A 309 -5.51 -4.78 6.83
N THR A 310 -4.59 -5.72 7.06
CA THR A 310 -3.16 -5.43 7.24
C THR A 310 -2.57 -4.85 5.96
N CYS A 311 -2.85 -5.47 4.80
CA CYS A 311 -2.39 -4.95 3.52
C CYS A 311 -2.92 -3.55 3.22
N LEU A 312 -4.22 -3.30 3.46
CA LEU A 312 -4.84 -1.98 3.29
C LEU A 312 -4.13 -0.95 4.18
N ALA A 313 -3.86 -1.27 5.44
CA ALA A 313 -3.12 -0.39 6.35
C ALA A 313 -1.68 -0.13 5.86
N ILE A 314 -0.96 -1.15 5.39
CA ILE A 314 0.42 -1.03 4.88
C ILE A 314 0.50 -0.10 3.67
N ILE A 315 -0.46 -0.20 2.73
CA ILE A 315 -0.47 0.69 1.57
C ILE A 315 -0.93 2.13 1.90
N GLY A 316 -1.35 2.39 3.15
CA GLY A 316 -1.81 3.71 3.60
C GLY A 316 -3.30 3.96 3.41
N ALA A 317 -4.10 2.91 3.20
CA ALA A 317 -5.55 3.00 3.15
C ALA A 317 -6.18 2.56 4.49
N LYS A 318 -7.31 3.16 4.87
CA LYS A 318 -8.07 2.72 6.04
C LYS A 318 -8.95 1.52 5.67
N PRO A 319 -8.83 0.36 6.34
CA PRO A 319 -9.73 -0.75 6.11
C PRO A 319 -11.17 -0.40 6.50
N LEU A 320 -12.12 -0.55 5.59
CA LEU A 320 -13.53 -0.26 5.83
C LEU A 320 -14.25 -1.54 6.27
N SER A 321 -14.85 -1.51 7.46
CA SER A 321 -15.59 -2.65 8.01
C SER A 321 -17.02 -2.77 7.46
N LYS A 322 -17.58 -1.67 6.97
CA LYS A 322 -18.92 -1.59 6.39
C LYS A 322 -18.89 -0.73 5.14
N LEU A 323 -19.52 -1.24 4.09
CA LEU A 323 -19.73 -0.61 2.79
C LEU A 323 -21.17 -0.85 2.36
#